data_AF-A0A853B6J3-F1
#
_entry.id   AF-A0A853B6J3-F1
#
_cell.length_a   1.000
_cell.length_b   1.000
_cell.length_c   1.000
_cell.angle_alpha   90.00
_cell.angle_beta   90.00
_cell.angle_gamma   90.00
#
_symmetry.space_group_name_H-M   'P 1'
#
loop_
_entity.id
_entity.type
_entity.pdbx_description
1 polymer ?
#
loop_
_entity_poly.entity_id
_entity_poly.type
_entity_poly.pdbx_seq_one_letter_code
_entity_poly.pdbx_strand_id
1 'polypeptide(L)'
;MPRKSAAFLLYRLTGDGRLEVLIAHMGGPFWARKNERAWSIPKGEYTDEDPLPAARREFAEEVGEPVLTGEILDLGEVRQSSGKVITTFAAEGDFDPAGFASNTFEMEWPKGSGRVQEFPEVDRIAWTGPDRAAELLVKGQVPIVDRLRETLVAQEILTT
;
A
#
# COMPACT_ATOMS: atom_id res chain seq x y z
N MET A 1 16.42 12.66 12.06
CA MET A 1 16.35 11.28 11.53
C MET A 1 15.28 11.22 10.45
N PRO A 2 15.41 10.39 9.40
CA PRO A 2 14.35 10.21 8.42
C PRO A 2 13.12 9.57 9.09
N ARG A 3 11.91 9.99 8.71
CA ARG A 3 10.68 9.29 9.09
C ARG A 3 10.68 7.91 8.44
N LYS A 4 10.44 6.86 9.21
CA LYS A 4 10.38 5.48 8.73
C LYS A 4 8.93 5.03 8.65
N SER A 5 8.59 4.30 7.59
CA SER A 5 7.31 3.62 7.47
C SER A 5 7.53 2.17 7.04
N ALA A 6 6.67 1.29 7.50
CA ALA A 6 6.65 -0.10 7.09
C ALA A 6 5.41 -0.35 6.24
N ALA A 7 5.58 -1.04 5.11
CA ALA A 7 4.52 -1.28 4.14
C ALA A 7 4.37 -2.78 3.85
N PHE A 8 3.14 -3.20 3.55
CA PHE A 8 2.85 -4.56 3.12
C PHE A 8 2.14 -4.54 1.76
N LEU A 9 2.71 -5.25 0.78
CA LEU A 9 2.17 -5.36 -0.57
C LEU A 9 1.66 -6.78 -0.83
N LEU A 10 0.35 -6.94 -0.95
CA LEU A 10 -0.19 -8.18 -1.50
C LEU A 10 -0.02 -8.21 -3.02
N TYR A 11 0.35 -9.38 -3.52
CA TYR A 11 0.37 -9.67 -4.94
C TYR A 11 -0.39 -10.97 -5.23
N ARG A 12 -0.79 -11.18 -6.48
CA ARG A 12 -1.28 -12.46 -6.96
C ARG A 12 -0.91 -12.68 -8.41
N LEU A 13 -0.85 -13.95 -8.81
CA LEU A 13 -0.83 -14.33 -10.22
C LEU A 13 -2.24 -14.72 -10.64
N THR A 14 -2.75 -14.09 -11.69
CA THR A 14 -4.03 -14.48 -12.30
C THR A 14 -3.89 -15.84 -13.01
N GLY A 15 -5.01 -16.46 -13.37
CA GLY A 15 -5.00 -17.80 -13.99
C GLY A 15 -4.21 -17.92 -15.30
N ASP A 16 -3.87 -16.80 -15.94
CA ASP A 16 -2.99 -16.76 -17.13
C ASP A 16 -1.59 -16.19 -16.83
N GLY A 17 -1.21 -16.15 -15.55
CA GLY A 17 0.14 -15.83 -15.10
C GLY A 17 0.46 -14.33 -15.01
N ARG A 18 -0.51 -13.43 -15.26
CA ARG A 18 -0.25 -11.98 -15.06
C ARG A 18 -0.18 -11.63 -13.59
N LEU A 19 0.84 -10.84 -13.24
CA LEU A 19 1.01 -10.23 -11.92
C LEU A 19 -0.03 -9.13 -11.68
N GLU A 20 -0.71 -9.20 -10.55
CA GLU A 20 -1.49 -8.10 -9.98
C GLU A 20 -0.99 -7.75 -8.59
N VAL A 21 -1.12 -6.47 -8.23
CA VAL A 21 -0.78 -5.93 -6.91
C VAL A 21 -1.98 -5.20 -6.32
N LEU A 22 -2.14 -5.33 -5.00
CA LEU A 22 -3.20 -4.66 -4.27
C LEU A 22 -2.74 -3.26 -3.85
N ILE A 23 -3.47 -2.23 -4.29
CA ILE A 23 -3.21 -0.83 -3.94
C ILE A 23 -4.46 -0.18 -3.36
N ALA A 24 -4.26 0.85 -2.54
CA ALA A 24 -5.29 1.56 -1.79
C ALA A 24 -5.37 3.03 -2.23
N HIS A 25 -6.57 3.52 -2.56
CA HIS A 25 -6.83 4.93 -2.84
C HIS A 25 -6.95 5.67 -1.51
N MET A 26 -6.20 6.76 -1.37
CA MET A 26 -6.22 7.57 -0.15
C MET A 26 -7.57 8.24 0.02
N GLY A 27 -8.22 8.00 1.15
CA GLY A 27 -9.50 8.57 1.47
C GLY A 27 -9.44 10.04 1.90
N GLY A 28 -10.62 10.59 2.12
CA GLY A 28 -10.80 11.97 2.54
C GLY A 28 -10.87 12.99 1.40
N PRO A 29 -11.31 14.21 1.72
CA PRO A 29 -11.86 15.12 0.72
C PRO A 29 -10.81 15.73 -0.22
N PHE A 30 -9.52 15.71 0.16
CA PHE A 30 -8.43 16.17 -0.70
C PHE A 30 -8.14 15.22 -1.88
N TRP A 31 -8.47 13.94 -1.71
CA TRP A 31 -8.18 12.87 -2.66
C TRP A 31 -9.43 12.38 -3.41
N ALA A 32 -10.63 12.64 -2.89
CA ALA A 32 -11.92 12.19 -3.44
C ALA A 32 -12.14 12.45 -4.95
N ARG A 33 -11.48 13.47 -5.53
CA ARG A 33 -11.58 13.81 -6.97
C ARG A 33 -10.33 13.48 -7.78
N LYS A 34 -9.32 12.88 -7.15
CA LYS A 34 -8.05 12.50 -7.79
C LYS A 34 -8.06 11.00 -8.05
N ASN A 35 -7.28 10.58 -9.03
CA ASN A 35 -7.10 9.16 -9.30
C ASN A 35 -5.63 8.87 -9.57
N GLU A 36 -5.01 9.56 -10.52
CA GLU A 36 -3.57 9.48 -10.70
C GLU A 36 -2.83 10.07 -9.50
N ARG A 37 -1.77 9.38 -9.05
CA ARG A 37 -0.96 9.77 -7.89
C ARG A 37 -1.77 9.94 -6.59
N ALA A 38 -2.93 9.29 -6.51
CA ALA A 38 -3.84 9.31 -5.36
C ALA A 38 -3.88 7.97 -4.61
N TRP A 39 -3.08 6.99 -5.04
CA TRP A 39 -3.05 5.67 -4.42
C TRP A 39 -1.73 5.42 -3.70
N SER A 40 -1.74 4.53 -2.72
CA SER A 40 -0.56 4.03 -2.04
C SER A 40 -0.62 2.54 -1.77
N ILE A 41 0.53 1.98 -1.41
CA ILE A 41 0.65 0.69 -0.72
C ILE A 41 0.37 0.96 0.77
N PRO A 42 -0.49 0.16 1.43
CA PRO A 42 -0.79 0.29 2.86
C PRO A 42 0.46 0.31 3.72
N LYS A 43 0.54 1.28 4.65
CA LYS A 43 1.74 1.54 5.44
C LYS A 43 1.44 2.50 6.60
N GLY A 44 2.24 2.40 7.65
CA GLY A 44 2.31 3.45 8.66
C GLY A 44 3.69 3.64 9.22
N GLU A 45 3.80 4.60 10.15
CA GLU A 45 5.07 5.00 10.73
C GLU A 45 5.47 4.08 11.88
N TYR A 46 6.77 3.82 12.02
CA TYR A 46 7.32 3.01 13.10
C TYR A 46 8.65 3.59 13.59
N THR A 47 9.01 3.36 14.84
CA THR A 47 10.27 3.86 15.44
C THR A 47 11.21 2.74 15.84
N ASP A 48 10.83 1.98 16.88
CA ASP A 48 11.69 1.03 17.58
C ASP A 48 11.19 -0.42 17.47
N GLU A 49 10.08 -0.64 16.77
CA GLU A 49 9.55 -1.97 16.47
C GLU A 49 10.17 -2.57 15.21
N ASP A 50 10.06 -3.89 15.09
CA ASP A 50 10.40 -4.61 13.87
C ASP A 50 9.47 -4.16 12.72
N PRO A 51 10.02 -3.85 11.52
CA PRO A 51 9.22 -3.35 10.42
C PRO A 51 8.19 -4.36 9.89
N LEU A 52 8.39 -5.68 10.00
CA LEU A 52 7.43 -6.65 9.47
C LEU A 52 6.13 -6.70 10.31
N PRO A 53 6.18 -6.81 11.65
CA PRO A 53 5.00 -6.63 12.49
C PRO A 53 4.28 -5.30 12.26
N ALA A 54 5.04 -4.19 12.10
CA ALA A 54 4.47 -2.89 11.78
C ALA A 54 3.72 -2.93 10.43
N ALA A 55 4.35 -3.42 9.37
CA ALA A 55 3.73 -3.55 8.05
C ALA A 55 2.42 -4.35 8.09
N ARG A 56 2.39 -5.47 8.84
CA ARG A 56 1.18 -6.30 8.99
C ARG A 56 0.07 -5.61 9.76
N ARG A 57 0.41 -4.91 10.84
CA ARG A 57 -0.54 -4.13 11.64
C ARG A 57 -1.19 -3.04 10.79
N GLU A 58 -0.37 -2.26 10.09
CA GLU A 58 -0.82 -1.16 9.23
C GLU A 58 -1.68 -1.66 8.07
N PHE A 59 -1.31 -2.79 7.46
CA PHE A 59 -2.17 -3.43 6.46
C PHE A 59 -3.54 -3.79 7.06
N ALA A 60 -3.58 -4.40 8.24
CA ALA A 60 -4.85 -4.75 8.89
C ALA A 60 -5.69 -3.52 9.25
N GLU A 61 -5.08 -2.41 9.63
CA GLU A 61 -5.78 -1.16 9.96
C GLU A 61 -6.34 -0.45 8.71
N GLU A 62 -5.58 -0.39 7.61
CA GLU A 62 -6.00 0.27 6.37
C GLU A 62 -6.92 -0.59 5.49
N VAL A 63 -6.75 -1.93 5.51
CA VAL A 63 -7.44 -2.88 4.63
C VAL A 63 -8.54 -3.66 5.36
N GLY A 64 -8.42 -3.85 6.67
CA GLY A 64 -9.43 -4.51 7.51
C GLY A 64 -9.19 -6.00 7.74
N GLU A 65 -8.19 -6.61 7.09
CA GLU A 65 -7.83 -8.01 7.28
C GLU A 65 -6.33 -8.18 7.56
N PRO A 66 -5.94 -9.03 8.53
CA PRO A 66 -4.54 -9.35 8.73
C PRO A 66 -3.99 -10.14 7.55
N VAL A 67 -2.72 -9.91 7.20
CA VAL A 67 -2.02 -10.81 6.27
C VAL A 67 -1.67 -12.11 6.99
N LEU A 68 -2.40 -13.18 6.68
CA LEU A 68 -2.32 -14.45 7.42
C LEU A 68 -1.46 -15.53 6.75
N THR A 69 -1.09 -15.39 5.47
CA THR A 69 -0.52 -16.51 4.70
C THR A 69 0.53 -16.07 3.69
N GLY A 70 1.38 -17.03 3.30
CA GLY A 70 2.37 -16.89 2.23
C GLY A 70 3.81 -16.78 2.73
N GLU A 71 4.75 -17.11 1.84
CA GLU A 71 6.15 -16.78 2.02
C GLU A 71 6.30 -15.25 1.97
N ILE A 72 7.03 -14.71 2.95
CA ILE A 72 7.26 -13.27 3.04
C ILE A 72 8.48 -12.90 2.21
N LEU A 73 8.26 -12.04 1.22
CA LEU A 73 9.31 -11.43 0.42
C LEU A 73 9.74 -10.11 1.06
N ASP A 74 11.03 -9.96 1.32
CA ASP A 74 11.62 -8.68 1.69
C ASP A 74 11.99 -7.89 0.42
N LEU A 75 11.31 -6.75 0.20
CA LEU A 75 11.56 -5.86 -0.94
C LEU A 75 12.52 -4.72 -0.58
N GLY A 76 13.05 -4.71 0.65
CA GLY A 76 13.99 -3.74 1.16
C GLY A 76 13.42 -2.33 1.33
N GLU A 77 14.31 -1.35 1.39
CA GLU A 77 13.97 0.05 1.69
C GLU A 77 13.90 0.94 0.44
N VAL A 78 12.83 1.71 0.29
CA VAL A 78 12.68 2.77 -0.73
C VAL A 78 12.65 4.14 -0.06
N ARG A 79 13.55 5.03 -0.45
CA ARG A 79 13.60 6.42 0.04
C ARG A 79 12.80 7.34 -0.89
N GLN A 80 11.83 8.04 -0.33
CA GLN A 80 11.03 9.04 -1.02
C GLN A 80 11.69 10.42 -1.03
N SER A 81 11.27 11.29 -1.94
CA SER A 81 11.75 12.68 -2.05
C SER A 81 11.50 13.52 -0.79
N SER A 82 10.48 13.17 0.00
CA SER A 82 10.19 13.79 1.31
C SER A 82 11.23 13.44 2.39
N GLY A 83 12.18 12.53 2.09
CA GLY A 83 13.12 11.96 3.05
C GLY A 83 12.57 10.77 3.83
N LYS A 84 11.28 10.43 3.66
CA LYS A 84 10.67 9.22 4.25
C LYS A 84 11.30 7.97 3.66
N VAL A 85 11.60 6.99 4.50
CA VAL A 85 12.08 5.66 4.11
C VAL A 85 10.96 4.66 4.33
N ILE A 86 10.66 3.84 3.33
CA ILE A 86 9.65 2.79 3.41
C ILE A 86 10.33 1.44 3.30
N THR A 87 10.30 0.65 4.37
CA THR A 87 10.66 -0.78 4.36
C THR A 87 9.44 -1.56 3.92
N THR A 88 9.55 -2.38 2.88
CA THR A 88 8.37 -3.07 2.31
C THR A 88 8.55 -4.56 2.31
N PHE A 89 7.49 -5.25 2.71
CA PHE A 89 7.34 -6.70 2.58
C PHE A 89 6.21 -7.03 1.61
N ALA A 90 6.24 -8.22 1.03
CA ALA A 90 5.18 -8.71 0.19
C ALA A 90 4.86 -10.18 0.46
N ALA A 91 3.63 -10.57 0.11
CA ALA A 91 3.21 -11.96 0.12
C ALA A 91 2.16 -12.19 -0.98
N GLU A 92 2.08 -13.42 -1.45
CA GLU A 92 0.99 -13.82 -2.33
C GLU A 92 -0.32 -13.90 -1.52
N GLY A 93 -1.41 -13.39 -2.08
CA GLY A 93 -2.72 -13.47 -1.43
C GLY A 93 -3.87 -13.13 -2.36
N ASP A 94 -5.05 -13.65 -2.04
CA ASP A 94 -6.29 -13.38 -2.79
C ASP A 94 -7.31 -12.71 -1.86
N PHE A 95 -7.19 -11.39 -1.76
CA PHE A 95 -8.07 -10.54 -0.97
C PHE A 95 -9.26 -10.08 -1.81
N ASP A 96 -10.47 -10.11 -1.26
CA ASP A 96 -11.67 -9.56 -1.91
C ASP A 96 -11.83 -8.06 -1.60
N PRO A 97 -11.62 -7.16 -2.58
CA PRO A 97 -11.76 -5.72 -2.35
C PRO A 97 -13.19 -5.29 -2.01
N ALA A 98 -14.21 -6.13 -2.15
CA ALA A 98 -15.57 -5.79 -1.72
C ALA A 98 -15.74 -5.82 -0.19
N GLY A 99 -14.87 -6.55 0.53
CA GLY A 99 -14.96 -6.74 1.97
C GLY A 99 -14.10 -5.78 2.80
N PHE A 100 -13.33 -4.90 2.18
CA PHE A 100 -12.36 -4.08 2.91
C PHE A 100 -13.02 -3.07 3.87
N ALA A 101 -12.32 -2.80 4.98
CA ALA A 101 -12.74 -1.82 5.97
C ALA A 101 -11.51 -1.05 6.48
N SER A 102 -11.48 0.26 6.19
CA SER A 102 -10.40 1.14 6.60
C SER A 102 -10.70 1.81 7.94
N ASN A 103 -9.67 2.02 8.74
CA ASN A 103 -9.71 2.97 9.85
C ASN A 103 -10.04 4.40 9.38
N THR A 104 -10.34 5.28 10.34
CA THR A 104 -10.77 6.65 10.08
C THR A 104 -9.82 7.67 10.71
N PHE A 105 -9.81 8.88 10.14
CA PHE A 105 -9.15 10.05 10.70
C PHE A 105 -10.11 11.23 10.75
N GLU A 106 -9.87 12.13 11.70
CA GLU A 106 -10.63 13.38 11.84
C GLU A 106 -9.90 14.55 11.17
N MET A 107 -10.66 15.41 10.49
CA MET A 107 -10.14 16.66 9.92
C MET A 107 -11.21 17.74 9.87
N GLU A 108 -10.77 18.99 10.05
CA GLU A 108 -11.63 20.14 9.79
C GLU A 108 -11.94 20.26 8.29
N TRP A 109 -13.22 20.23 7.93
CA TRP A 109 -13.65 20.34 6.54
C TRP A 109 -15.01 21.06 6.37
N PRO A 110 -15.14 22.02 5.44
CA PRO A 110 -14.07 22.66 4.67
C PRO A 110 -13.06 23.39 5.56
N LYS A 111 -11.84 23.60 5.07
CA LYS A 111 -10.78 24.30 5.81
C LYS A 111 -11.25 25.71 6.22
N GLY A 112 -11.09 26.06 7.49
CA GLY A 112 -11.49 27.34 8.08
C GLY A 112 -12.96 27.41 8.54
N SER A 113 -13.69 26.30 8.52
CA SER A 113 -15.09 26.22 8.97
C SER A 113 -15.25 25.94 10.47
N GLY A 114 -14.20 25.47 11.15
CA GLY A 114 -14.26 24.96 12.52
C GLY A 114 -15.06 23.66 12.68
N ARG A 115 -15.53 23.05 11.58
CA ARG A 115 -16.30 21.80 11.60
C ARG A 115 -15.37 20.60 11.40
N VAL A 116 -15.19 19.79 12.43
CA VAL A 116 -14.45 18.52 12.37
C VAL A 116 -15.37 17.42 11.84
N GLN A 117 -14.87 16.63 10.90
CA GLN A 117 -15.56 15.48 10.30
C GLN A 117 -14.61 14.29 10.25
N GLU A 118 -15.18 13.09 10.23
CA GLU A 118 -14.46 11.83 10.11
C GLU A 118 -14.43 11.37 8.64
N PHE A 119 -13.29 10.83 8.21
CA PHE A 119 -13.08 10.28 6.88
C PHE A 119 -12.28 8.97 6.96
N PRO A 120 -12.49 8.01 6.05
CA PRO A 120 -11.64 6.83 6.00
C PRO A 120 -10.23 7.19 5.50
N GLU A 121 -9.19 6.51 5.99
CA GLU A 121 -7.83 6.65 5.45
C GLU A 121 -7.70 6.07 4.04
N VAL A 122 -8.46 5.01 3.75
CA VAL A 122 -8.58 4.37 2.45
C VAL A 122 -10.05 4.31 2.05
N ASP A 123 -10.39 4.88 0.89
CA ASP A 123 -11.78 4.87 0.39
C ASP A 123 -12.04 3.85 -0.73
N ARG A 124 -10.98 3.23 -1.24
CA ARG A 124 -11.05 2.18 -2.26
C ARG A 124 -9.80 1.32 -2.23
N ILE A 125 -9.97 0.03 -2.52
CA ILE A 125 -8.87 -0.90 -2.77
C ILE A 125 -9.07 -1.53 -4.15
N ALA A 126 -7.97 -1.81 -4.86
CA ALA A 126 -8.02 -2.44 -6.17
C ALA A 126 -6.81 -3.32 -6.44
N TRP A 127 -7.07 -4.48 -7.03
CA TRP A 127 -6.07 -5.25 -7.76
C TRP A 127 -5.77 -4.54 -9.08
N THR A 128 -4.48 -4.35 -9.38
CA THR A 128 -4.02 -3.73 -10.63
C THR A 128 -2.77 -4.40 -11.16
N GLY A 129 -2.57 -4.39 -12.47
CA GLY A 129 -1.28 -4.76 -13.06
C GLY A 129 -0.19 -3.71 -12.73
N PRO A 130 1.10 -4.08 -12.78
CA PRO A 130 2.23 -3.19 -12.44
C PRO A 130 2.21 -1.84 -13.17
N ASP A 131 1.92 -1.84 -14.47
CA ASP A 131 1.91 -0.62 -15.28
C ASP A 131 0.82 0.35 -14.81
N ARG A 132 -0.38 -0.17 -14.53
CA ARG A 132 -1.49 0.64 -14.02
C ARG A 132 -1.21 1.11 -12.59
N ALA A 133 -0.62 0.27 -11.75
CA ALA A 133 -0.18 0.67 -10.42
C ALA A 133 0.82 1.84 -10.50
N ALA A 134 1.75 1.82 -11.46
CA ALA A 134 2.74 2.87 -11.66
C ALA A 134 2.13 4.24 -12.02
N GLU A 135 0.96 4.28 -12.65
CA GLU A 135 0.21 5.51 -12.94
C GLU A 135 -0.55 6.03 -11.71
N LEU A 136 -1.18 5.12 -10.96
CA LEU A 136 -2.07 5.43 -9.85
C LEU A 136 -1.32 5.76 -8.56
N LEU A 137 -0.24 5.03 -8.27
CA LEU A 137 0.53 5.18 -7.03
C LEU A 137 1.18 6.56 -6.95
N VAL A 138 1.31 7.07 -5.72
CA VAL A 138 2.21 8.19 -5.44
C VAL A 138 3.61 7.89 -5.98
N LYS A 139 4.24 8.87 -6.62
CA LYS A 139 5.48 8.67 -7.39
C LYS A 139 6.59 7.98 -6.57
N GLY A 140 6.68 8.27 -5.28
CA GLY A 140 7.69 7.70 -4.38
C GLY A 140 7.52 6.22 -4.06
N GLN A 141 6.40 5.58 -4.44
CA GLN A 141 6.15 4.15 -4.20
C GLN A 141 6.21 3.30 -5.46
N VAL A 142 6.26 3.89 -6.65
CA VAL A 142 6.41 3.14 -7.91
C VAL A 142 7.61 2.17 -7.88
N PRO A 143 8.80 2.55 -7.35
CA PRO A 143 9.94 1.63 -7.30
C PRO A 143 9.70 0.35 -6.47
N ILE A 144 8.71 0.34 -5.58
CA ILE A 144 8.36 -0.84 -4.79
C ILE A 144 7.77 -1.94 -5.69
N VAL A 145 6.94 -1.55 -6.67
CA VAL A 145 6.32 -2.48 -7.63
C VAL A 145 7.38 -3.08 -8.54
N ASP A 146 8.35 -2.27 -8.99
CA ASP A 146 9.49 -2.75 -9.78
C ASP A 146 10.31 -3.79 -8.99
N ARG A 147 10.59 -3.53 -7.71
CA ARG A 147 11.30 -4.48 -6.84
C ARG A 147 10.54 -5.78 -6.64
N LEU A 148 9.22 -5.72 -6.46
CA LEU A 148 8.42 -6.94 -6.40
C LEU A 148 8.61 -7.77 -7.68
N ARG A 149 8.49 -7.16 -8.86
CA ARG A 149 8.69 -7.85 -10.14
C ARG A 149 10.08 -8.49 -10.22
N GLU A 150 11.13 -7.74 -9.88
CA GLU A 150 12.51 -8.23 -9.87
C GLU A 150 12.69 -9.42 -8.91
N THR A 151 12.13 -9.34 -7.70
CA THR A 151 12.18 -10.42 -6.72
C THR A 151 11.46 -11.68 -7.22
N LEU A 152 10.27 -11.53 -7.80
CA LEU A 152 9.50 -12.68 -8.32
C LEU A 152 10.19 -13.35 -9.50
N VAL A 153 10.86 -12.59 -10.37
CA VAL A 153 11.68 -13.15 -11.46
C VAL A 153 12.91 -13.86 -10.89
N ALA A 154 13.59 -13.27 -9.92
CA ALA A 154 14.77 -13.87 -9.30
C ALA A 154 14.45 -15.17 -8.53
N GLN A 155 13.21 -15.33 -8.07
CA GLN A 155 12.71 -16.56 -7.43
C GLN A 155 12.03 -17.52 -8.40
N GLU A 156 12.07 -17.27 -9.71
CA GLU A 156 11.46 -18.10 -10.75
C GLU A 156 9.92 -18.24 -10.62
N ILE A 157 9.27 -17.34 -9.88
CA ILE A 157 7.81 -17.27 -9.70
C ILE A 157 7.14 -16.59 -10.90
N LEU A 158 7.78 -15.54 -11.42
CA LEU A 158 7.34 -14.81 -12.60
C LEU A 158 8.33 -15.04 -13.76
N THR A 159 7.81 -15.29 -14.96
CA THR A 159 8.65 -15.36 -16.17
C THR A 159 8.82 -13.96 -16.76
N THR A 160 10.02 -13.67 -17.28
CA THR A 160 10.40 -12.40 -17.93
C THR A 160 9.58 -12.07 -19.17
#